data_AF-X1EY17-F1
#
_entry.id   AF-X1EY17-F1
#
_cell.length_a   1.000
_cell.length_b   1.000
_cell.length_c   1.000
_cell.angle_alpha   90.00
_cell.angle_beta   90.00
_cell.angle_gamma   90.00
#
_symmetry.space_group_name_H-M   'P 1'
#
loop_
_entity.id
_entity.type
_entity.pdbx_description
1 polymer ?
#
loop_
_entity_poly.entity_id
_entity_poly.type
_entity_poly.pdbx_seq_one_letter_code
_entity_poly.pdbx_strand_id
1 'polypeptide(L)' 'MSLFSRLLMVTLGLVLIFSGWTEAEENKEESILELEKIVITATRTPHLLKDVPISITVITEKEIEQTGASTVAQALENV' A
#
# COMPACT_ATOMS: atom_id res chain seq x y z
N MET A 1 -1.22 3.95 56.12
CA MET A 1 -1.07 4.33 54.70
C MET A 1 -1.96 5.54 54.47
N SER A 2 -1.41 6.74 54.30
CA SER A 2 -2.20 7.98 54.17
C SER A 2 -3.12 7.90 52.96
N LEU A 3 -4.35 8.44 53.07
CA LEU A 3 -5.33 8.47 51.98
C LEU A 3 -4.74 9.07 50.69
N PHE A 4 -3.81 10.02 50.84
CA PHE A 4 -3.08 10.65 49.74
C PHE A 4 -2.23 9.66 48.94
N SER A 5 -1.55 8.72 49.60
CA SER A 5 -0.74 7.68 48.94
C SER A 5 -1.62 6.68 48.17
N ARG A 6 -2.84 6.42 48.66
CA ARG A 6 -3.80 5.56 47.95
C ARG A 6 -4.34 6.23 46.70
N LEU A 7 -4.65 7.53 46.77
CA LEU A 7 -5.11 8.32 45.62
C LEU A 7 -4.06 8.38 44.51
N LEU A 8 -2.79 8.59 44.87
CA LEU A 8 -1.67 8.65 43.92
C LEU A 8 -1.40 7.31 43.24
N MET A 9 -1.62 6.19 43.93
CA MET A 9 -1.46 4.86 43.34
C MET A 9 -2.56 4.54 42.30
N VAL A 10 -3.80 5.00 42.55
CA VAL A 10 -4.92 4.79 41.64
C VAL A 10 -4.76 5.62 40.37
N THR A 11 -4.30 6.87 40.48
CA THR A 11 -4.06 7.72 39.30
C THR A 11 -2.91 7.21 38.45
N LEU A 12 -1.82 6.71 39.07
CA LEU A 12 -0.69 6.12 38.34
C LEU A 12 -1.09 4.84 37.60
N GLY A 13 -1.93 4.00 38.20
CA GLY A 13 -2.48 2.80 37.54
C GLY A 13 -3.34 3.15 36.33
N LEU A 14 -4.15 4.20 36.41
CA LEU A 14 -5.01 4.66 35.31
C LEU A 14 -4.21 5.17 34.11
N VAL A 15 -3.08 5.86 34.34
CA VAL A 15 -2.19 6.35 33.28
C VAL A 15 -1.55 5.19 32.50
N LEU A 16 -1.14 4.12 33.19
CA LEU A 16 -0.55 2.93 32.55
C LEU A 16 -1.55 2.14 31.71
N ILE A 17 -2.83 2.13 32.10
CA ILE A 17 -3.89 1.49 31.32
C ILE A 17 -4.17 2.29 30.04
N PHE A 18 -4.11 3.63 30.07
CA PHE A 18 -4.36 4.47 28.90
C PHE A 18 -3.24 4.45 27.85
N SER A 19 -1.97 4.25 28.25
CA SER A 19 -0.84 4.20 27.31
C SER A 19 -0.82 2.98 26.37
N GLY A 20 -1.64 1.96 26.65
CA GLY A 20 -1.75 0.76 25.80
C GLY A 20 -2.82 0.84 24.70
N TRP A 21 -3.56 1.95 24.58
CA TRP A 21 -4.65 2.12 23.60
C TRP A 21 -4.28 3.09 22.47
N THR A 22 -3.02 3.13 22.10
CA THR A 22 -2.54 3.81 20.89
C THR A 22 -1.89 2.79 19.98
N GLU A 23 -2.64 1.76 19.60
CA GLU A 23 -2.24 0.84 18.54
C GLU A 23 -3.49 0.46 17.73
N ALA A 24 -4.08 1.48 17.09
CA ALA A 24 -4.72 1.26 15.80
C ALA A 24 -3.67 1.66 14.78
N GLU A 25 -2.63 0.83 14.68
CA GLU A 25 -1.71 0.84 13.55
C GLU A 25 -2.60 0.56 12.33
N GLU A 26 -3.02 1.62 11.66
CA GLU A 26 -3.59 1.58 10.33
C GLU A 26 -2.46 1.10 9.42
N ASN A 27 -2.15 -0.19 9.50
CA ASN A 27 -1.43 -0.90 8.47
C ASN A 27 -2.39 -0.97 7.28
N LYS A 28 -2.51 0.17 6.60
CA LYS A 28 -2.81 0.28 5.18
C LYS A 28 -1.64 -0.35 4.40
N GLU A 29 -1.30 -1.60 4.69
CA GLU A 29 -1.21 -2.59 3.63
C GLU A 29 -2.63 -2.71 3.09
N GLU A 30 -2.95 -1.67 2.32
CA GLU A 30 -3.89 -1.65 1.27
C GLU A 30 -3.60 -2.93 0.47
N SER A 31 -4.23 -4.02 0.88
CA SER A 31 -4.59 -5.12 0.00
C SER A 31 -5.58 -4.53 -1.00
N ILE A 32 -5.10 -3.56 -1.79
CA ILE A 32 -5.64 -3.23 -3.08
C ILE A 32 -5.60 -4.59 -3.76
N LEU A 33 -6.76 -5.21 -3.87
CA LEU A 33 -6.96 -6.36 -4.74
C LEU A 33 -6.32 -5.94 -6.07
N GLU A 34 -5.13 -6.47 -6.39
CA GLU A 34 -4.43 -6.10 -7.60
C GLU A 34 -5.38 -6.37 -8.76
N LEU A 35 -5.88 -5.30 -9.37
CA LEU A 35 -6.82 -5.42 -10.46
C LEU A 35 -6.11 -6.15 -11.60
N GLU A 36 -6.76 -7.18 -12.12
CA GLU A 36 -6.21 -7.92 -13.24
C GLU A 36 -6.05 -7.00 -14.45
N LYS A 37 -4.84 -6.97 -15.02
CA LYS A 37 -4.50 -6.07 -16.13
C LYS A 37 -5.21 -6.55 -17.41
N ILE A 38 -5.97 -5.66 -18.06
CA ILE A 38 -6.61 -5.90 -19.37
C ILE A 38 -5.74 -5.26 -20.46
N VAL A 39 -5.52 -6.00 -21.55
CA VAL A 39 -4.76 -5.55 -22.72
C VAL A 39 -5.56 -5.74 -24.01
N ILE A 40 -5.28 -4.89 -25.00
CA ILE A 40 -5.95 -4.90 -26.33
C ILE A 40 -4.92 -4.91 -27.48
N THR A 41 -3.67 -4.52 -27.24
CA THR A 41 -2.66 -4.28 -28.28
C THR A 41 -2.36 -5.51 -29.15
N ALA A 42 -2.14 -6.67 -28.52
CA ALA A 42 -1.75 -7.90 -29.22
C ALA A 42 -2.95 -8.63 -29.84
N THR A 43 -4.09 -8.61 -29.16
CA THR A 43 -5.28 -9.40 -29.48
C THR A 43 -6.29 -8.62 -30.31
N ARG A 44 -6.19 -7.28 -30.35
CA ARG A 44 -7.17 -6.34 -30.93
C ARG A 44 -8.58 -6.43 -30.30
N THR A 45 -8.71 -7.21 -29.24
CA THR A 45 -9.90 -7.43 -28.42
C THR A 45 -9.48 -7.40 -26.94
N PRO A 46 -10.36 -7.05 -25.99
CA PRO A 46 -10.02 -7.07 -24.57
C PRO A 46 -9.69 -8.50 -24.10
N HIS A 47 -8.51 -8.69 -23.54
CA HIS A 47 -8.09 -9.93 -22.88
C HIS A 47 -7.34 -9.61 -21.60
N LEU A 48 -7.40 -10.51 -20.61
CA LEU A 48 -6.54 -10.42 -19.44
C LEU A 48 -5.10 -10.69 -19.88
N LEU A 49 -4.13 -9.99 -19.29
CA LEU A 49 -2.72 -10.13 -19.63
C LEU A 49 -2.25 -11.60 -19.55
N LYS A 50 -2.74 -12.35 -18.57
CA LYS A 50 -2.43 -13.77 -18.35
C LYS A 50 -2.96 -14.72 -19.45
N ASP A 51 -3.93 -14.28 -20.23
CA ASP A 51 -4.58 -15.10 -21.25
C ASP A 51 -3.98 -14.88 -22.65
N VAL A 52 -3.05 -13.94 -22.80
CA VAL A 52 -2.44 -13.62 -24.10
C VAL A 52 -1.27 -14.56 -24.41
N PRO A 53 -1.20 -15.20 -25.59
CA PRO A 53 -0.21 -16.23 -25.89
C PRO A 53 1.16 -15.68 -26.33
N ILE A 54 1.45 -14.41 -26.08
CA ILE A 54 2.72 -13.76 -26.42
C ILE A 54 3.22 -12.94 -25.23
N SER A 55 4.53 -12.70 -25.18
CA SER A 55 5.13 -11.87 -24.12
C SER A 55 4.76 -10.39 -24.30
N ILE A 56 4.28 -9.77 -23.23
CA ILE A 56 3.84 -8.37 -23.19
C ILE A 56 4.30 -7.76 -21.86
N THR A 57 4.93 -6.60 -21.93
CA THR A 57 5.18 -5.75 -20.76
C THR A 57 4.17 -4.61 -20.74
N VAL A 58 3.53 -4.40 -19.59
CA VAL A 58 2.62 -3.28 -19.34
C VAL A 58 3.31 -2.34 -18.36
N ILE A 59 3.61 -1.12 -18.82
CA ILE A 59 4.12 -0.03 -17.99
C ILE A 59 2.95 0.88 -17.68
N THR A 60 2.61 0.98 -16.40
CA THR A 60 1.50 1.77 -15.87
C THR A 60 1.88 3.23 -15.69
N GLU A 61 0.89 4.10 -15.57
CA GLU A 61 1.10 5.52 -15.25
C GLU A 61 1.96 5.70 -13.99
N LYS A 62 1.65 4.97 -12.91
CA LYS A 62 2.40 5.01 -11.66
C LYS A 62 3.87 4.61 -11.84
N GLU A 63 4.14 3.57 -12.63
CA GLU A 63 5.52 3.15 -12.94
C GLU A 63 6.25 4.24 -13.75
N ILE A 64 5.58 4.89 -14.72
CA ILE A 64 6.17 5.99 -15.48
C ILE A 64 6.49 7.18 -14.56
N GLU A 65 5.57 7.58 -13.69
CA GLU A 65 5.79 8.67 -12.73
C GLU A 65 6.98 8.42 -11.82
N GLN A 66 7.16 7.17 -11.37
CA GLN A 66 8.29 6.76 -10.52
C GLN A 66 9.64 6.82 -11.26
N THR A 67 9.65 6.66 -12.59
CA THR A 67 10.89 6.74 -13.39
C THR A 67 11.35 8.17 -13.68
N GLY A 68 10.45 9.17 -13.57
CA GLY A 68 10.74 10.54 -14.01
C GLY A 68 10.92 10.70 -15.53
N ALA A 69 10.54 9.70 -16.32
CA ALA A 69 10.67 9.72 -17.77
C ALA A 69 9.79 10.81 -18.40
N SER A 70 10.36 11.59 -19.31
CA SER A 70 9.66 12.62 -20.09
C SER A 70 9.39 12.20 -21.54
N THR A 71 9.90 11.04 -21.96
CA THR A 71 9.70 10.49 -23.29
C THR A 71 9.47 8.99 -23.22
N VAL A 72 8.83 8.44 -24.25
CA VAL A 72 8.64 6.99 -24.38
C VAL A 72 9.97 6.24 -24.38
N ALA A 73 11.01 6.80 -25.04
CA ALA A 73 12.32 6.17 -25.07
C ALA A 73 12.95 6.03 -23.67
N GLN A 74 12.82 7.06 -22.81
CA GLN A 74 13.28 7.01 -21.42
C GLN A 74 12.46 6.00 -20.58
N ALA A 75 11.15 5.96 -20.79
CA ALA A 75 10.29 5.00 -20.08
C ALA A 75 10.60 3.54 -20.44
N LEU A 76 11.22 3.30 -21.59
CA LEU A 76 11.58 1.97 -22.09
C LEU A 76 13.01 1.53 -21.71
N GLU A 77 13.80 2.37 -21.04
CA GLU A 77 15.23 2.12 -20.85
C GLU A 77 15.54 0.91 -19.94
N ASN A 78 14.59 0.53 -19.07
CA ASN A 78 14.72 -0.59 -18.11
C ASN A 78 13.71 -1.71 -18.35
N VAL A 79 13.20 -1.83 -19.58
CA VAL A 79 12.15 -2.80 -19.97
C VAL A 79 12.76 -4.06 -20.58
#